data_AF-A0A2E6CKD5-F1
#
_entry.id   AF-A0A2E6CKD5-F1
#
_cell.length_a   1.000
_cell.length_b   1.000
_cell.length_c   1.000
_cell.angle_alpha   90.00
_cell.angle_beta   90.00
_cell.angle_gamma   90.00
#
_symmetry.space_group_name_H-M   'P 1'
#
loop_
_entity.id
_entity.type
_entity.pdbx_description
1 polymer ?
#
loop_
_entity_poly.entity_id
_entity_poly.type
_entity_poly.pdbx_seq_one_letter_code
_entity_poly.pdbx_strand_id
1 'polypeptide(L)' 'FDWREPGCSMCLAMNPDKLSPRERSASTSNRNFEGRQGRGGRTHLVSPQVAAASAIAGHFATPEDL' A
#
# COMPACT_ATOMS: atom_id res chain seq x y z
N PHE A 1 4.25 -12.89 -0.42
CA PHE A 1 4.80 -11.72 -1.12
C PHE A 1 4.84 -12.04 -2.61
N ASP A 2 4.68 -11.04 -3.47
CA ASP A 2 4.69 -11.17 -4.94
C ASP A 2 5.72 -10.17 -5.50
N TRP A 3 6.76 -10.66 -6.19
CA TRP A 3 7.80 -9.82 -6.80
C TRP A 3 7.43 -9.54 -8.25
N ARG A 4 7.47 -8.28 -8.66
CA ARG A 4 7.04 -7.86 -9.99
C ARG A 4 8.09 -6.99 -10.68
N GLU A 5 8.04 -6.99 -12.00
CA GLU A 5 8.82 -6.08 -12.84
C GLU A 5 8.44 -4.61 -12.55
N PRO A 6 9.39 -3.66 -12.71
CA PRO A 6 9.13 -2.25 -12.45
C PRO A 6 8.03 -1.71 -13.37
N GLY A 7 7.06 -1.01 -12.77
CA GLY A 7 5.92 -0.46 -13.47
C GLY A 7 4.97 0.24 -12.50
N CYS A 8 3.88 0.84 -13.01
CA CYS A 8 2.98 1.58 -12.15
C CYS A 8 2.22 0.69 -11.16
N SER A 9 1.90 -0.57 -11.49
CA SER A 9 1.16 -1.49 -10.60
C SER A 9 -0.04 -0.78 -9.92
N MET A 10 -0.27 -1.05 -8.64
CA MET A 10 -1.28 -0.41 -7.80
C MET A 10 -1.10 1.12 -7.65
N CYS A 11 0.02 1.73 -8.06
CA CYS A 11 0.23 3.17 -7.91
C CYS A 11 -0.85 4.00 -8.64
N LEU A 12 -1.46 3.49 -9.70
CA LEU A 12 -2.50 4.18 -10.47
C LEU A 12 -3.85 3.43 -10.50
N ALA A 13 -3.88 2.16 -10.08
CA ALA A 13 -5.07 1.28 -10.11
C ALA A 13 -5.80 1.23 -11.46
N MET A 14 -5.06 1.36 -12.57
CA MET A 14 -5.56 1.12 -13.93
C MET A 14 -5.43 -0.35 -14.37
N ASN A 15 -4.85 -1.18 -13.50
CA ASN A 15 -4.68 -2.61 -13.69
C ASN A 15 -5.47 -3.38 -12.60
N PRO A 16 -5.47 -4.72 -12.62
CA PRO A 16 -6.17 -5.51 -11.61
C PRO A 16 -5.70 -5.30 -10.16
N ASP A 17 -4.54 -4.66 -9.96
CA ASP A 17 -3.99 -4.34 -8.65
C ASP A 17 -4.65 -3.10 -8.07
N LYS A 18 -5.71 -3.32 -7.31
CA LYS A 18 -6.50 -2.27 -6.70
C LYS A 18 -7.05 -2.72 -5.37
N LEU A 19 -7.19 -1.77 -4.47
CA LEU A 19 -7.83 -1.98 -3.18
C LEU A 19 -9.34 -2.21 -3.37
N SER A 20 -9.85 -3.13 -2.56
CA SER A 20 -11.27 -3.34 -2.38
C SER A 20 -11.87 -2.23 -1.49
N PRO A 21 -13.19 -1.98 -1.57
CA PRO A 21 -13.83 -1.04 -0.66
C PRO A 21 -13.59 -1.41 0.82
N ARG A 22 -13.22 -0.40 1.62
CA ARG A 22 -12.83 -0.50 3.04
C ARG A 22 -11.47 -1.14 3.32
N GLU A 23 -10.76 -1.62 2.30
CA GLU A 23 -9.39 -2.11 2.46
C GLU A 23 -8.42 -0.96 2.72
N ARG A 24 -7.35 -1.26 3.45
CA ARG A 24 -6.29 -0.31 3.79
C ARG A 24 -4.95 -0.81 3.28
N SER A 25 -4.13 0.11 2.78
CA SER A 25 -2.78 -0.17 2.30
C SER A 25 -1.75 0.74 2.94
N ALA A 26 -0.60 0.16 3.32
CA ALA A 26 0.63 0.87 3.62
C ALA A 26 1.48 0.91 2.33
N SER A 27 1.63 2.09 1.73
CA SER A 27 2.19 2.25 0.39
C SER A 27 3.43 3.14 0.43
N THR A 28 4.48 2.72 -0.28
CA THR A 28 5.71 3.49 -0.51
C THR A 28 5.60 4.42 -1.73
N SER A 29 4.41 4.58 -2.30
CA SER A 29 4.12 5.61 -3.30
C SER A 29 4.17 7.02 -2.67
N ASN A 30 4.03 8.05 -3.51
CA ASN A 30 4.04 9.45 -3.09
C ASN A 30 2.65 10.11 -3.22
N ARG A 31 1.59 9.35 -3.51
CA ARG A 31 0.22 9.87 -3.74
C ARG A 31 -0.85 8.96 -3.13
N ASN A 32 -1.77 9.53 -2.35
CA ASN A 32 -2.84 8.79 -1.65
C ASN A 32 -4.22 9.50 -1.68
N PHE A 33 -4.49 10.34 -2.68
CA PHE A 33 -5.82 10.95 -2.80
C PHE A 33 -6.92 9.89 -2.97
N GLU A 34 -8.16 10.24 -2.61
CA GLU A 34 -9.28 9.29 -2.59
C GLU A 34 -9.49 8.60 -3.95
N GLY A 35 -9.70 7.27 -3.92
CA GLY A 35 -9.93 6.46 -5.11
C GLY A 35 -8.66 6.14 -5.91
N ARG A 36 -7.51 6.71 -5.57
CA ARG A 36 -6.27 6.58 -6.35
C ARG A 36 -5.81 5.13 -6.56
N GLN A 37 -5.83 4.32 -5.51
CA GLN A 37 -5.40 2.92 -5.56
C GLN A 37 -6.58 1.95 -5.54
N GLY A 38 -7.81 2.44 -5.66
CA GLY A 38 -9.03 1.65 -5.53
C GLY A 38 -10.16 2.47 -4.91
N ARG A 39 -11.36 2.38 -5.48
CA ARG A 39 -12.54 3.11 -5.00
C ARG A 39 -12.96 2.60 -3.61
N GLY A 40 -13.08 3.51 -2.66
CA GLY A 40 -13.48 3.19 -1.28
C GLY A 40 -12.39 2.54 -0.43
N GLY A 41 -11.19 2.30 -0.97
CA GLY A 41 -10.00 1.93 -0.21
C GLY A 41 -9.29 3.16 0.37
N ARG A 42 -8.42 2.95 1.35
CA ARG A 42 -7.59 4.00 1.94
C ARG A 42 -6.10 3.65 1.88
N THR A 43 -5.32 4.57 1.33
CA THR A 43 -3.86 4.44 1.26
C THR A 43 -3.18 5.34 2.29
N HIS A 44 -2.24 4.76 3.02
CA HIS A 44 -1.34 5.47 3.93
C HIS A 44 0.05 5.50 3.30
N LEU A 45 0.60 6.71 3.14
CA LEU A 45 1.98 6.86 2.65
C LEU A 45 2.94 6.61 3.81
N VAL A 46 3.88 5.71 3.60
CA VAL A 46 4.86 5.30 4.61
C VAL A 46 6.24 5.08 3.98
N SER A 47 7.29 5.09 4.81
CA SER A 47 8.63 4.72 4.34
C SER A 47 8.72 3.23 3.99
N PRO A 48 9.74 2.81 3.22
CA PRO A 48 9.99 1.39 2.97
C PRO A 48 10.15 0.56 4.25
N GLN A 49 10.79 1.11 5.29
CA GLN A 49 10.96 0.40 6.56
C GLN A 49 9.60 0.16 7.26
N VAL A 50 8.73 1.17 7.28
CA VAL A 50 7.39 1.05 7.91
C VAL A 50 6.47 0.14 7.08
N ALA A 51 6.55 0.18 5.75
CA ALA A 51 5.82 -0.76 4.90
C ALA A 51 6.23 -2.21 5.18
N ALA A 52 7.53 -2.47 5.28
CA ALA A 52 8.04 -3.79 5.62
C ALA A 52 7.62 -4.23 7.03
N ALA A 53 7.72 -3.33 8.01
CA ALA A 53 7.33 -3.64 9.39
C ALA A 53 5.82 -3.96 9.51
N SER A 54 4.99 -3.14 8.87
CA SER A 54 3.53 -3.35 8.84
C SER A 54 3.15 -4.64 8.11
N ALA A 55 3.89 -5.02 7.05
CA ALA A 55 3.67 -6.27 6.34
C ALA A 55 4.01 -7.51 7.19
N ILE A 56 4.98 -7.40 8.10
CA ILE A 56 5.32 -8.47 9.06
C ILE A 56 4.28 -8.55 10.19
N ALA A 57 3.91 -7.41 10.77
CA ALA A 57 2.99 -7.35 11.91
C ALA A 57 1.52 -7.64 11.55
N GLY A 58 1.11 -7.42 10.28
CA GLY A 58 -0.29 -7.57 9.85
C GLY A 58 -1.18 -6.39 10.24
N HIS A 59 -0.62 -5.34 10.83
CA HIS A 59 -1.24 -4.05 11.10
C HIS A 59 -0.20 -2.93 10.94
N PHE A 60 -0.60 -1.66 11.04
CA PHE A 60 0.35 -0.55 11.04
C PHE A 60 1.30 -0.67 12.23
N ALA A 61 2.60 -0.78 11.93
CA ALA A 61 3.68 -0.93 12.90
C ALA A 61 4.93 -0.20 12.37
N THR A 62 5.75 0.31 13.29
CA THR A 62 7.08 0.82 12.97
C THR A 62 8.14 -0.27 13.15
N PRO A 63 9.36 -0.12 12.62
CA PRO A 63 10.43 -1.10 12.84
C PRO A 63 10.74 -1.38 14.31
N GLU A 64 10.49 -0.43 15.21
CA GLU A 64 10.71 -0.55 16.65
C GLU A 64 9.65 -1.43 17.35
N ASP A 65 8.53 -1.73 16.69
CA ASP A 65 7.47 -2.61 17.21
C ASP A 65 7.75 -4.10 16.94
N LEU A 66 8.83 -4.43 16.21
CA LEU A 66 9.18 -5.79 15.77
C LEU A 66 10.30 -6.44 16.59
#